data_AF-A0A6N6W0K9-F1
#
_entry.id   AF-A0A6N6W0K9-F1
#
_cell.length_a   1.000
_cell.length_b   1.000
_cell.length_c   1.000
_cell.angle_alpha   90.00
_cell.angle_beta   90.00
_cell.angle_gamma   90.00
#
_symmetry.space_group_name_H-M   'P 1'
#
loop_
_entity.id
_entity.type
_entity.pdbx_description
1 polymer ?
#
loop_
_entity_poly.entity_id
_entity_poly.type
_entity_poly.pdbx_seq_one_letter_code
_entity_poly.pdbx_strand_id
1 'polypeptide(L)'
;MNNTDALLKSLTILVTSNGHAISRFGAQVVVMGKFLDATFPHLTATQCAEITKSFRHGIEDTMSLMDDIPLPAEYHSSLLEQTNNLLNALDRKSKAHG
;
A
#
# COMPACT_ATOMS: atom_id res chain seq x y z
N MET A 1 -20.70 -29.74 24.27
CA MET A 1 -20.72 -28.64 23.27
C MET A 1 -20.79 -29.29 21.91
N ASN A 2 -21.79 -28.98 21.08
CA ASN A 2 -21.92 -29.67 19.79
C ASN A 2 -20.81 -29.16 18.83
N ASN A 3 -20.37 -30.01 17.90
CA ASN A 3 -19.27 -29.67 16.99
C ASN A 3 -19.57 -28.44 16.11
N THR A 4 -20.83 -28.21 15.74
CA THR A 4 -21.32 -27.02 15.03
C THR A 4 -21.14 -25.75 15.85
N ASP A 5 -21.41 -25.78 17.16
CA ASP A 5 -21.22 -24.61 18.05
C ASP A 5 -19.73 -24.22 18.11
N ALA A 6 -18.84 -25.21 18.16
CA ALA A 6 -17.40 -24.99 18.14
C ALA A 6 -16.94 -24.41 16.79
N LEU A 7 -17.46 -24.92 15.67
CA LEU A 7 -17.16 -24.39 14.33
C LEU A 7 -17.65 -22.94 14.16
N LEU A 8 -18.88 -22.63 14.59
CA LEU A 8 -19.44 -21.28 14.54
C LEU A 8 -18.62 -20.29 15.38
N LYS A 9 -18.16 -20.72 16.56
CA LYS A 9 -17.27 -19.91 17.41
C LYS A 9 -15.93 -19.65 16.72
N SER A 10 -15.30 -20.67 16.14
CA SER A 10 -14.04 -20.51 15.40
C SER A 10 -14.20 -19.60 14.18
N LEU A 11 -15.30 -19.71 13.44
CA LEU A 11 -15.60 -18.83 12.31
C LEU A 11 -15.78 -17.37 12.78
N THR A 12 -16.51 -17.17 13.88
CA THR A 12 -16.69 -15.83 14.48
C THR A 12 -15.35 -15.21 14.86
N ILE A 13 -14.46 -16.00 15.48
CA ILE A 13 -13.11 -15.56 15.85
C ILE A 13 -12.29 -15.19 14.59
N LEU A 14 -12.29 -16.03 13.56
CA LEU A 14 -11.58 -15.78 12.32
C LEU A 14 -12.06 -14.49 11.62
N VAL A 15 -13.38 -14.34 11.46
CA VAL A 15 -13.99 -13.15 10.84
C VAL A 15 -13.67 -11.90 11.65
N THR A 16 -13.77 -11.96 12.98
CA THR A 16 -13.44 -10.83 13.86
C THR A 16 -11.97 -10.44 13.76
N SER A 17 -11.06 -11.43 13.79
CA SER A 17 -9.63 -11.22 13.66
C SER A 17 -9.26 -10.59 12.32
N ASN A 18 -9.80 -11.12 11.22
CA ASN A 18 -9.59 -10.55 9.89
C ASN A 18 -10.18 -9.13 9.79
N GLY A 19 -11.37 -8.90 10.37
CA GLY A 19 -11.98 -7.58 10.45
C GLY A 19 -11.10 -6.56 11.16
N HIS A 20 -10.47 -6.94 12.28
CA HIS A 20 -9.51 -6.09 12.97
C HIS A 20 -8.24 -5.83 12.15
N ALA A 21 -7.70 -6.85 11.49
CA ALA A 21 -6.52 -6.72 10.64
C ALA A 21 -6.79 -5.76 9.46
N ILE A 22 -7.91 -5.92 8.76
CA ILE A 22 -8.34 -5.05 7.66
C ILE A 22 -8.59 -3.63 8.15
N SER A 23 -9.25 -3.46 9.30
CA SER A 23 -9.51 -2.13 9.88
C SER A 23 -8.22 -1.40 10.21
N ARG A 24 -7.24 -2.10 10.81
CA ARG A 24 -5.93 -1.53 11.12
C ARG A 24 -5.16 -1.17 9.86
N PHE A 25 -5.16 -2.04 8.85
CA PHE A 25 -4.53 -1.77 7.56
C PHE A 25 -5.17 -0.55 6.88
N GLY A 26 -6.50 -0.48 6.85
CA GLY A 26 -7.22 0.67 6.31
C GLY A 26 -6.87 1.97 7.04
N ALA A 27 -6.78 1.96 8.37
CA ALA A 27 -6.33 3.11 9.14
C ALA A 27 -4.90 3.55 8.78
N GLN A 28 -3.97 2.60 8.60
CA GLN A 28 -2.60 2.90 8.17
C GLN A 28 -2.56 3.55 6.78
N VAL A 29 -3.33 3.02 5.83
CA VAL A 29 -3.44 3.58 4.47
C VAL A 29 -3.96 5.01 4.52
N VAL A 30 -5.00 5.29 5.33
CA VAL A 30 -5.53 6.65 5.49
C VAL A 30 -4.48 7.60 6.08
N VAL A 31 -3.76 7.18 7.11
CA VAL A 31 -2.70 7.99 7.72
C VAL A 31 -1.57 8.28 6.72
N MET A 32 -1.11 7.28 5.98
CA MET A 32 -0.09 7.45 4.94
C MET A 32 -0.58 8.39 3.83
N GLY A 33 -1.82 8.24 3.36
CA GLY A 33 -2.42 9.14 2.37
C GLY A 33 -2.45 10.59 2.85
N LYS A 34 -2.90 10.83 4.09
CA LYS A 34 -2.89 12.18 4.68
C LYS A 34 -1.50 12.75 4.88
N PHE A 35 -0.52 11.91 5.20
CA PHE A 35 0.87 12.34 5.27
C PHE A 35 1.40 12.77 3.91
N LEU A 36 1.10 12.02 2.85
CA LEU A 36 1.46 12.39 1.48
C LEU A 36 0.78 13.69 1.06
N ASP A 37 -0.53 13.84 1.30
CA ASP A 37 -1.29 15.08 1.03
C ASP A 37 -0.66 16.30 1.71
N ALA A 38 -0.19 16.14 2.95
CA ALA A 38 0.43 17.21 3.73
C ALA A 38 1.85 17.53 3.28
N THR A 39 2.60 16.55 2.74
CA THR A 39 4.02 16.72 2.41
C THR A 39 4.25 17.12 0.95
N PHE A 40 3.51 16.52 0.03
CA PHE A 40 3.66 16.73 -1.42
C PHE A 40 3.63 18.20 -1.84
N PRO A 41 2.74 19.06 -1.30
CA PRO A 41 2.72 20.47 -1.65
C PRO A 41 4.02 21.22 -1.35
N HIS A 42 4.85 20.73 -0.41
CA HIS A 42 6.07 21.41 0.02
C HIS A 42 7.34 20.89 -0.65
N LEU A 43 7.25 19.86 -1.49
CA LEU A 43 8.40 19.30 -2.20
C LEU A 43 8.82 20.19 -3.37
N THR A 44 10.13 20.34 -3.58
CA THR A 44 10.69 20.96 -4.79
C THR A 44 10.70 19.96 -5.95
N ALA A 45 10.88 20.45 -7.18
CA ALA A 45 11.01 19.60 -8.37
C ALA A 45 12.19 18.62 -8.24
N THR A 46 13.34 19.08 -7.73
CA THR A 46 14.52 18.24 -7.48
C THR A 46 14.22 17.14 -6.48
N GLN A 47 13.56 17.46 -5.35
CA GLN A 47 13.16 16.46 -4.35
C GLN A 47 12.17 15.46 -4.93
N CYS A 48 11.22 15.89 -5.76
CA CYS A 48 10.29 14.99 -6.43
C CYS A 48 11.01 13.99 -7.34
N ALA A 49 12.04 14.44 -8.08
CA ALA A 49 12.83 13.57 -8.95
C ALA A 49 13.66 12.54 -8.14
N GLU A 50 14.29 12.97 -7.05
CA GLU A 50 15.04 12.07 -6.16
C GLU A 50 14.13 11.03 -5.50
N ILE A 51 12.98 11.46 -4.98
CA ILE A 51 11.96 10.57 -4.39
C ILE A 51 11.44 9.59 -5.45
N THR A 52 11.17 10.04 -6.67
CA THR A 52 10.73 9.17 -7.78
C THR A 52 11.71 8.03 -8.03
N LYS A 53 13.01 8.34 -8.07
CA LYS A 53 14.06 7.34 -8.25
C LYS A 53 14.12 6.37 -7.07
N SER A 54 14.14 6.89 -5.84
CA SER A 54 14.22 6.07 -4.63
C SER A 54 12.99 5.18 -4.45
N PHE A 55 11.80 5.69 -4.76
CA PHE A 55 10.54 4.97 -4.62
C PHE A 55 10.45 3.83 -5.63
N ARG A 56 10.80 4.07 -6.90
CA ARG A 56 10.86 3.02 -7.92
C ARG A 56 11.81 1.90 -7.51
N HIS A 57 13.02 2.24 -7.07
CA HIS A 57 14.01 1.25 -6.64
C HIS A 57 13.51 0.41 -5.47
N GLY A 58 12.89 1.03 -4.45
CA GLY A 58 12.34 0.28 -3.32
C GLY A 58 11.20 -0.67 -3.69
N ILE A 59 10.37 -0.30 -4.68
CA ILE A 59 9.32 -1.21 -5.20
C ILE A 59 9.95 -2.37 -5.98
N GLU A 60 10.94 -2.10 -6.83
CA GLU A 60 11.66 -3.13 -7.58
C GLU A 60 12.37 -4.12 -6.64
N ASP A 61 13.03 -3.62 -5.59
CA ASP A 61 13.67 -4.45 -4.56
C ASP A 61 12.64 -5.31 -3.83
N THR A 62 11.50 -4.73 -3.47
CA THR A 62 10.40 -5.46 -2.81
C THR A 62 9.83 -6.55 -3.71
N MET A 63 9.64 -6.27 -5.00
CA MET A 63 9.17 -7.25 -5.97
C MET A 63 10.18 -8.38 -6.14
N SER A 64 11.48 -8.07 -6.23
CA SER A 64 12.53 -9.08 -6.35
C SER A 64 12.58 -10.04 -5.16
N LEU A 65 12.34 -9.54 -3.95
CA LEU A 65 12.24 -10.37 -2.74
C LEU A 65 11.01 -11.30 -2.75
N MET A 66 10.02 -11.02 -3.60
CA MET A 66 8.77 -11.75 -3.70
C MET A 66 8.71 -12.69 -4.91
N ASP A 67 9.74 -12.73 -5.77
CA ASP A 67 9.72 -13.53 -7.01
C ASP A 67 9.51 -15.03 -6.75
N ASP A 68 9.99 -15.55 -5.62
CA ASP A 68 9.83 -16.95 -5.21
C ASP A 68 8.54 -17.22 -4.42
N ILE A 69 7.73 -16.19 -4.14
CA ILE A 69 6.49 -16.29 -3.36
C ILE A 69 5.29 -16.27 -4.32
N PRO A 70 4.45 -17.31 -4.34
CA PRO A 70 3.24 -17.32 -5.16
C PRO A 70 2.21 -16.34 -4.58
N LEU A 71 2.26 -15.09 -5.05
CA LEU A 71 1.32 -14.05 -4.68
C LEU A 71 0.12 -14.04 -5.64
N PRO A 72 -1.09 -13.67 -5.17
CA PRO A 72 -2.24 -13.51 -6.03
C PRO A 72 -1.99 -12.49 -7.15
N ALA A 73 -2.51 -12.73 -8.35
CA ALA A 73 -2.39 -11.80 -9.47
C ALA A 73 -3.00 -10.42 -9.15
N GLU A 74 -4.06 -10.42 -8.32
CA GLU A 74 -4.72 -9.21 -7.83
C GLU A 74 -3.79 -8.37 -6.93
N TYR A 75 -2.92 -9.03 -6.15
CA TYR A 75 -1.94 -8.34 -5.32
C TYR A 75 -0.91 -7.61 -6.18
N HIS A 76 -0.33 -8.31 -7.17
CA HIS A 76 0.63 -7.70 -8.09
C HIS A 76 0.02 -6.54 -8.87
N SER A 77 -1.21 -6.72 -9.38
CA SER A 77 -1.92 -5.68 -10.12
C SER A 77 -2.16 -4.45 -9.25
N SER A 78 -2.62 -4.66 -8.02
CA SER A 78 -2.84 -3.57 -7.06
C SER A 78 -1.53 -2.86 -6.69
N LEU A 79 -0.44 -3.59 -6.46
CA LEU A 79 0.87 -3.02 -6.15
C LEU A 79 1.36 -2.09 -7.27
N LEU A 80 1.26 -2.56 -8.52
CA LEU A 80 1.67 -1.77 -9.69
C LEU A 80 0.77 -0.56 -9.90
N GLU A 81 -0.55 -0.71 -9.76
CA GLU A 81 -1.49 0.40 -9.87
C GLU A 81 -1.19 1.49 -8.84
N GLN A 82 -1.05 1.13 -7.56
CA GLN A 82 -0.76 2.09 -6.49
C GLN A 82 0.61 2.76 -6.68
N THR A 83 1.62 2.01 -7.11
CA THR A 83 2.94 2.54 -7.43
C THR A 83 2.86 3.59 -8.54
N ASN A 84 2.17 3.27 -9.63
CA ASN A 84 2.01 4.19 -10.76
C ASN A 84 1.22 5.45 -10.38
N ASN A 85 0.20 5.32 -9.52
CA ASN A 85 -0.56 6.47 -9.03
C ASN A 85 0.34 7.48 -8.29
N LEU A 86 1.22 7.00 -7.41
CA LEU A 86 2.15 7.86 -6.67
C LEU A 86 3.23 8.47 -7.57
N LEU A 87 3.79 7.70 -8.50
CA LEU A 87 4.75 8.21 -9.49
C LEU A 87 4.15 9.31 -10.36
N ASN A 88 2.90 9.14 -10.80
CA ASN A 88 2.18 10.15 -11.57
C ASN A 88 1.92 11.42 -10.74
N ALA A 89 1.65 11.30 -9.44
CA ALA A 89 1.47 12.45 -8.56
C ALA A 89 2.79 13.24 -8.39
N LEU A 90 3.92 12.55 -8.23
CA LEU A 90 5.25 13.17 -8.16
C LEU A 90 5.63 13.88 -9.48
N ASP A 91 5.35 13.27 -10.63
CA ASP A 91 5.61 13.87 -11.94
C ASP A 91 4.81 15.16 -12.16
N ARG A 92 3.52 15.15 -11.83
CA ARG A 92 2.67 16.36 -11.90
C ARG A 92 3.19 17.47 -10.99
N LYS A 93 3.60 17.12 -9.77
CA LYS A 93 4.15 18.08 -8.80
C LYS A 93 5.46 18.70 -9.29
N SER A 94 6.36 17.89 -9.84
CA SER A 94 7.63 18.36 -10.41
C SER A 94 7.40 19.37 -11.53
N LYS A 95 6.48 19.07 -12.45
CA LYS A 95 6.12 19.94 -13.58
C LYS A 95 5.42 21.23 -13.18
N ALA A 96 4.69 21.24 -12.07
CA ALA A 96 4.05 22.45 -11.57
C ALA A 96 5.04 23.48 -11.00
N HIS A 97 6.34 23.16 -10.91
CA HIS A 97 7.39 24.00 -10.32
C HIS A 97 8.51 24.35 -11.31
N GLY A 98 8.43 23.84 -12.56
CA GLY A 98 9.31 24.23 -13.67
C GLY A 98 8.64 25.28 -14.54
#